data_AF-A0A178GYY8-F1
#
_entry.id   AF-A0A178GYY8-F1
#
_cell.length_a   1.000
_cell.length_b   1.000
_cell.length_c   1.000
_cell.angle_alpha   90.00
_cell.angle_beta   90.00
_cell.angle_gamma   90.00
#
_symmetry.space_group_name_H-M   'P 1'
#
loop_
_entity.id
_entity.type
_entity.pdbx_description
1 polymer ?
#
loop_
_entity_poly.entity_id
_entity_poly.type
_entity_poly.pdbx_seq_one_letter_code
_entity_poly.pdbx_strand_id
1 'polypeptide(L)'
;MGKKGFDINHRFDLKDYDGFPIDSLFSIAINYKPYTLTNLAQVLIKAGANVQNEKGYLHTCVLTHSPDILKALIKAGVNDSPDENYNGKTALECVAELYCKDKSIERKNCCEILIKHTLEKNPNIEIPDSVKNNKELAQCWNACEANNEGWELATTNTETQVVSVQKANKSSCSIQ
;
A
#
# COMPACT_ATOMS: atom_id res chain seq x y z
N MET A 1 28.52 -9.33 28.03
CA MET A 1 28.56 -8.50 26.80
C MET A 1 27.45 -9.03 25.89
N GLY A 2 26.26 -8.43 25.94
CA GLY A 2 25.13 -8.88 25.11
C GLY A 2 25.47 -8.65 23.65
N LYS A 3 25.29 -9.65 22.79
CA LYS A 3 25.43 -9.47 21.34
C LYS A 3 24.46 -8.37 20.92
N LYS A 4 24.95 -7.21 20.49
CA LYS A 4 24.11 -6.25 19.77
C LYS A 4 23.63 -6.97 18.51
N GLY A 5 22.31 -7.12 18.39
CA GLY A 5 21.70 -7.66 17.17
C GLY A 5 22.03 -6.77 15.97
N PHE A 6 21.80 -7.29 14.76
CA PHE A 6 21.88 -6.48 13.55
C PHE A 6 20.77 -5.43 13.55
N ASP A 7 21.09 -4.18 13.24
CA ASP A 7 20.11 -3.11 13.05
C ASP A 7 19.43 -3.27 11.69
N ILE A 8 18.15 -3.67 11.68
CA ILE A 8 17.38 -3.90 10.45
C ILE A 8 17.26 -2.64 9.57
N ASN A 9 17.46 -1.45 10.16
CA ASN A 9 17.43 -0.16 9.49
C ASN A 9 18.83 0.37 9.16
N HIS A 10 19.86 -0.46 9.32
CA HIS A 10 21.21 -0.11 8.93
C HIS A 10 21.25 0.34 7.47
N ARG A 11 21.86 1.50 7.24
CA ARG A 11 21.99 2.05 5.89
C ARG A 11 23.27 1.61 5.20
N PHE A 12 23.12 1.13 3.97
CA PHE A 12 24.21 0.85 3.07
C PHE A 12 24.41 2.02 2.09
N ASP A 13 25.62 2.18 1.54
CA ASP A 13 25.87 3.08 0.41
C ASP A 13 26.17 2.22 -0.83
N LEU A 14 25.13 1.54 -1.31
CA LEU A 14 25.19 0.66 -2.47
C LEU A 14 24.23 1.17 -3.54
N LYS A 15 24.46 0.74 -4.78
CA LYS A 15 23.54 0.94 -5.91
C LYS A 15 23.37 -0.37 -6.65
N ASP A 16 22.21 -0.60 -7.23
CA ASP A 16 21.98 -1.75 -8.12
C ASP A 16 22.58 -1.52 -9.51
N TYR A 17 22.33 -2.44 -10.44
CA TYR A 17 22.86 -2.38 -11.81
C TYR A 17 22.35 -1.17 -12.59
N ASP A 18 21.11 -0.73 -12.31
CA ASP A 18 20.47 0.42 -12.96
C ASP A 18 20.78 1.73 -12.23
N GLY A 19 21.58 1.67 -11.15
CA GLY A 19 21.99 2.81 -10.36
C GLY A 19 20.99 3.22 -9.28
N PHE A 20 19.96 2.42 -9.03
CA PHE A 20 19.02 2.66 -7.94
C PHE A 20 19.71 2.46 -6.59
N PRO A 21 19.52 3.37 -5.63
CA PRO A 21 20.03 3.19 -4.28
C PRO A 21 19.61 1.84 -3.69
N ILE A 22 20.59 1.08 -3.20
CA ILE A 22 20.38 -0.05 -2.30
C ILE A 22 20.90 0.41 -0.94
N ASP A 23 20.06 1.13 -0.23
CA ASP A 23 20.46 1.78 1.00
C ASP A 23 20.10 1.01 2.27
N SER A 24 19.44 -0.15 2.19
CA SER A 24 18.96 -0.88 3.37
C SER A 24 18.65 -2.35 3.05
N LEU A 25 18.50 -3.19 4.09
CA LEU A 25 17.98 -4.56 3.87
C LEU A 25 16.60 -4.55 3.22
N PHE A 26 15.82 -3.50 3.46
CA PHE A 26 14.49 -3.35 2.90
C PHE A 26 14.54 -3.05 1.40
N SER A 27 15.36 -2.09 0.96
CA SER A 27 15.53 -1.84 -0.49
C SER A 27 16.08 -3.05 -1.23
N ILE A 28 16.97 -3.84 -0.62
CA ILE A 28 17.40 -5.13 -1.18
C ILE A 28 16.19 -6.06 -1.41
N ALA A 29 15.33 -6.22 -0.40
CA ALA A 29 14.19 -7.12 -0.46
C ALA A 29 13.14 -6.69 -1.50
N ILE A 30 13.05 -5.39 -1.79
CA ILE A 30 12.11 -4.82 -2.77
C ILE A 30 12.69 -4.82 -4.19
N ASN A 31 13.94 -4.38 -4.37
CA ASN A 31 14.54 -4.16 -5.69
C ASN A 31 15.19 -5.42 -6.28
N TYR A 32 15.66 -6.37 -5.46
CA TYR A 32 16.38 -7.55 -5.93
C TYR A 32 15.44 -8.75 -6.15
N LYS A 33 15.09 -9.04 -7.41
CA LYS A 33 14.28 -10.20 -7.88
C LYS A 33 13.20 -10.67 -6.87
N PRO A 34 12.03 -10.02 -6.84
CA PRO A 34 11.02 -10.22 -5.79
C PRO A 34 10.38 -11.60 -5.77
N TYR A 35 10.44 -12.39 -6.85
CA TYR A 35 9.88 -13.75 -6.87
C TYR A 35 10.47 -14.67 -5.79
N THR A 36 11.69 -14.40 -5.34
CA THR A 36 12.36 -15.17 -4.29
C THR A 36 12.27 -14.55 -2.90
N LEU A 37 11.88 -13.28 -2.78
CA LEU A 37 12.00 -12.50 -1.53
C LEU A 37 10.72 -11.79 -1.09
N THR A 38 9.55 -12.03 -1.71
CA THR A 38 8.25 -11.52 -1.23
C THR A 38 8.05 -11.74 0.28
N ASN A 39 8.44 -12.91 0.77
CA ASN A 39 8.37 -13.24 2.19
C ASN A 39 9.32 -12.37 3.04
N LEU A 40 10.50 -12.03 2.53
CA LEU A 40 11.46 -11.20 3.24
C LEU A 40 10.94 -9.76 3.39
N ALA A 41 10.43 -9.15 2.33
CA ALA A 41 9.89 -7.78 2.40
C ALA A 41 8.76 -7.68 3.44
N GLN A 42 7.82 -8.63 3.44
CA GLN A 42 6.75 -8.67 4.44
C GLN A 42 7.26 -8.89 5.87
N VAL A 43 8.26 -9.76 6.06
CA VAL A 43 8.89 -9.97 7.36
C VAL A 43 9.59 -8.71 7.84
N LEU A 44 10.32 -8.01 6.96
CA LEU A 44 11.01 -6.77 7.30
C LEU A 44 10.02 -5.65 7.67
N ILE A 45 8.90 -5.51 6.96
CA ILE A 45 7.81 -4.58 7.34
C ILE A 45 7.30 -4.90 8.74
N LYS A 46 7.00 -6.17 9.02
CA LYS A 46 6.54 -6.61 10.36
C LYS A 46 7.58 -6.41 11.46
N ALA A 47 8.87 -6.48 11.10
CA ALA A 47 9.98 -6.24 12.03
C ALA A 47 10.23 -4.74 12.30
N GLY A 48 9.56 -3.83 11.58
CA GLY A 48 9.73 -2.38 11.75
C GLY A 48 10.81 -1.77 10.85
N ALA A 49 11.05 -2.36 9.68
CA ALA A 49 11.88 -1.73 8.66
C ALA A 49 11.29 -0.38 8.23
N ASN A 50 12.17 0.61 8.03
CA ASN A 50 11.77 1.94 7.62
C ASN A 50 11.44 1.98 6.13
N VAL A 51 10.14 1.91 5.82
CA VAL A 51 9.63 1.96 4.45
C VAL A 51 9.71 3.36 3.82
N GLN A 52 10.03 4.41 4.58
CA GLN A 52 10.12 5.80 4.10
C GLN A 52 11.49 6.16 3.53
N ASN A 53 12.45 5.24 3.57
CA ASN A 53 13.85 5.54 3.22
C ASN A 53 14.01 5.99 1.76
N GLU A 54 13.09 5.63 0.87
CA GLU A 54 13.20 5.86 -0.56
C GLU A 54 11.83 6.12 -1.21
N LYS A 55 11.87 6.80 -2.37
CA LYS A 55 10.73 6.87 -3.29
C LYS A 55 10.75 5.64 -4.20
N GLY A 56 9.64 5.38 -4.89
CA GLY A 56 9.65 4.37 -5.95
C GLY A 56 9.34 2.93 -5.52
N TYR A 57 9.23 2.61 -4.22
CA TYR A 57 8.91 1.23 -3.80
C TYR A 57 7.56 0.72 -4.32
N LEU A 58 6.55 1.59 -4.42
CA LEU A 58 5.28 1.23 -5.06
C LEU A 58 5.47 0.93 -6.55
N HIS A 59 6.31 1.70 -7.25
CA HIS A 59 6.63 1.49 -8.66
C HIS A 59 7.37 0.16 -8.89
N THR A 60 8.33 -0.17 -8.03
CA THR A 60 9.03 -1.47 -8.08
C THR A 60 8.04 -2.63 -7.94
N CYS A 61 7.09 -2.54 -7.01
CA CYS A 61 6.06 -3.57 -6.83
C CYS A 61 5.14 -3.72 -8.05
N VAL A 62 4.85 -2.61 -8.74
CA VAL A 62 4.07 -2.60 -9.99
C VAL A 62 4.82 -3.30 -11.12
N LEU A 63 6.11 -2.99 -11.32
CA LEU A 63 6.94 -3.61 -12.35
C LEU A 63 7.08 -5.12 -12.16
N THR A 64 7.05 -5.55 -10.90
CA THR A 64 7.33 -6.92 -10.50
C THR A 64 6.07 -7.73 -10.16
N HIS A 65 4.89 -7.16 -10.40
CA HIS A 65 3.58 -7.81 -10.29
C HIS A 65 3.32 -8.36 -8.88
N SER A 66 3.66 -7.57 -7.85
CA SER A 66 3.63 -8.00 -6.45
C SER A 66 2.52 -7.29 -5.65
N PRO A 67 1.23 -7.63 -5.86
CA PRO A 67 0.11 -6.95 -5.21
C PRO A 67 0.10 -7.09 -3.68
N ASP A 68 0.64 -8.19 -3.14
CA ASP A 68 0.68 -8.41 -1.69
C ASP A 68 1.71 -7.52 -0.99
N ILE A 69 2.88 -7.32 -1.61
CA ILE A 69 3.89 -6.38 -1.11
C ILE A 69 3.37 -4.96 -1.25
N LEU A 70 2.73 -4.64 -2.37
CA LEU A 70 2.11 -3.33 -2.62
C LEU A 70 1.11 -2.96 -1.52
N LYS A 71 0.20 -3.88 -1.15
CA LYS A 71 -0.74 -3.70 -0.03
C LYS A 71 -0.01 -3.48 1.30
N ALA A 72 1.03 -4.28 1.57
CA ALA A 72 1.79 -4.18 2.82
C ALA A 72 2.51 -2.82 2.93
N LEU A 73 3.08 -2.33 1.83
CA LEU A 73 3.74 -1.03 1.74
C LEU A 73 2.77 0.14 1.95
N ILE A 74 1.62 0.12 1.27
CA ILE A 74 0.56 1.13 1.46
C ILE A 74 0.12 1.18 2.92
N LYS A 75 -0.13 0.02 3.53
CA LYS A 75 -0.50 -0.07 4.95
C LYS A 75 0.60 0.43 5.90
N ALA A 76 1.86 0.27 5.51
CA ALA A 76 3.01 0.81 6.24
C ALA A 76 3.23 2.32 6.00
N GLY A 77 2.40 2.94 5.15
CA GLY A 77 2.37 4.38 4.89
C GLY A 77 3.44 4.88 3.92
N VAL A 78 4.00 4.00 3.07
CA VAL A 78 5.10 4.36 2.14
C VAL A 78 4.81 5.60 1.29
N ASN A 79 5.87 6.27 0.84
CA ASN A 79 5.75 7.37 -0.10
C ASN A 79 5.19 6.91 -1.45
N ASP A 80 4.10 7.54 -1.88
CA ASP A 80 3.38 7.30 -3.13
C ASP A 80 3.53 8.45 -4.16
N SER A 81 4.42 9.39 -3.88
CA SER A 81 4.70 10.53 -4.76
C SER A 81 5.29 10.08 -6.09
N PRO A 82 5.20 10.91 -7.14
CA PRO A 82 5.91 10.68 -8.37
C PRO A 82 7.42 10.53 -8.17
N ASP A 83 8.05 9.73 -9.03
CA ASP A 83 9.47 9.40 -8.92
C ASP A 83 10.18 9.60 -10.27
N GLU A 84 11.29 10.34 -10.24
CA GLU A 84 12.11 10.70 -11.40
C GLU A 84 12.70 9.48 -12.11
N ASN A 85 13.01 8.42 -11.35
CA ASN A 85 13.46 7.13 -11.89
C ASN A 85 12.41 6.48 -12.80
N TYR A 86 11.16 6.89 -12.66
CA TYR A 86 10.02 6.39 -13.42
C TYR A 86 9.44 7.47 -14.35
N ASN A 87 10.28 8.41 -14.80
CA ASN A 87 9.90 9.55 -15.65
C ASN A 87 8.91 10.51 -14.96
N GLY A 88 9.03 10.69 -13.65
CA GLY A 88 8.17 11.59 -12.87
C GLY A 88 6.71 11.10 -12.79
N LYS A 89 6.49 9.80 -12.97
CA LYS A 89 5.16 9.17 -12.87
C LYS A 89 4.90 8.69 -11.44
N THR A 90 3.64 8.58 -11.08
CA THR A 90 3.15 7.83 -9.92
C THR A 90 3.11 6.32 -10.22
N ALA A 91 3.04 5.49 -9.17
CA ALA A 91 2.86 4.06 -9.34
C ALA A 91 1.56 3.69 -10.06
N LEU A 92 0.49 4.48 -9.88
CA LEU A 92 -0.79 4.32 -10.58
C LEU A 92 -0.65 4.54 -12.09
N GLU A 93 0.04 5.60 -12.50
CA GLU A 93 0.30 5.86 -13.92
C GLU A 93 1.16 4.77 -14.55
N CYS A 94 2.21 4.31 -13.84
CA CYS A 94 3.02 3.20 -14.30
C CYS A 94 2.21 1.91 -14.50
N VAL A 95 1.36 1.53 -13.54
CA VAL A 95 0.57 0.29 -13.66
C VAL A 95 -0.47 0.40 -14.77
N ALA A 96 -1.09 1.57 -14.96
CA ALA A 96 -2.07 1.79 -16.02
C ALA A 96 -1.44 1.66 -17.42
N GLU A 97 -0.26 2.23 -17.64
CA GLU A 97 0.47 2.10 -18.91
C GLU A 97 0.90 0.66 -19.20
N LEU A 98 1.31 -0.06 -18.16
CA LEU A 98 1.74 -1.45 -18.26
C LEU A 98 0.56 -2.40 -18.49
N TYR A 99 -0.58 -2.14 -17.86
CA TYR A 99 -1.79 -2.93 -18.02
C TYR A 99 -2.31 -2.92 -19.46
N CYS A 100 -2.10 -1.80 -20.19
CA CYS A 100 -2.40 -1.73 -21.62
C CYS A 100 -1.56 -2.70 -22.47
N LYS A 101 -0.40 -3.14 -21.98
CA LYS A 101 0.51 -4.06 -22.68
C LYS A 101 0.34 -5.52 -22.25
N ASP A 102 -0.02 -5.73 -20.99
CA ASP A 102 -0.14 -7.05 -20.38
C ASP A 102 -1.29 -7.02 -19.36
N LYS A 103 -2.35 -7.79 -19.64
CA LYS A 103 -3.58 -7.84 -18.83
C LYS A 103 -3.55 -8.96 -17.79
N SER A 104 -2.39 -9.26 -17.22
CA SER A 104 -2.27 -10.27 -16.16
C SER A 104 -3.15 -9.94 -14.94
N ILE A 105 -3.58 -10.98 -14.23
CA ILE A 105 -4.43 -10.83 -13.05
C ILE A 105 -3.71 -10.08 -11.92
N GLU A 106 -2.40 -10.29 -11.79
CA GLU A 106 -1.56 -9.61 -10.82
C GLU A 106 -1.46 -8.11 -11.10
N ARG A 107 -1.29 -7.71 -12.37
CA ARG A 107 -1.29 -6.29 -12.74
C ARG A 107 -2.65 -5.65 -12.53
N LYS A 108 -3.74 -6.36 -12.87
CA LYS A 108 -5.10 -5.89 -12.58
C LYS A 108 -5.28 -5.65 -11.09
N ASN A 109 -4.84 -6.58 -10.24
CA ASN A 109 -4.87 -6.42 -8.78
C ASN A 109 -4.08 -5.20 -8.33
N CYS A 110 -2.87 -4.96 -8.88
CA CYS A 110 -2.09 -3.76 -8.59
C CYS A 110 -2.83 -2.46 -8.98
N CYS A 111 -3.50 -2.43 -10.14
CA CYS A 111 -4.33 -1.29 -10.55
C CYS A 111 -5.44 -1.02 -9.52
N GLU A 112 -6.22 -2.04 -9.15
CA GLU A 112 -7.33 -1.91 -8.20
C GLU A 112 -6.85 -1.41 -6.83
N ILE A 113 -5.73 -1.92 -6.34
CA ILE A 113 -5.11 -1.49 -5.08
C ILE A 113 -4.73 0.00 -5.13
N LEU A 114 -4.08 0.43 -6.21
CA LEU A 114 -3.58 1.80 -6.35
C LEU A 114 -4.72 2.80 -6.59
N ILE A 115 -5.72 2.45 -7.40
CA ILE A 115 -6.93 3.25 -7.59
C ILE A 115 -7.61 3.49 -6.24
N LYS A 116 -7.82 2.42 -5.45
CA LYS A 116 -8.43 2.53 -4.12
C LYS A 116 -7.62 3.44 -3.20
N HIS A 117 -6.31 3.22 -3.11
CA HIS A 117 -5.40 4.04 -2.30
C HIS A 117 -5.44 5.52 -2.71
N THR A 118 -5.45 5.81 -4.01
CA THR A 118 -5.53 7.19 -4.52
C THR A 118 -6.85 7.86 -4.13
N LEU A 119 -7.98 7.16 -4.28
CA LEU A 119 -9.30 7.69 -3.91
C LEU A 119 -9.48 7.82 -2.38
N GLU A 120 -8.90 6.92 -1.59
CA GLU A 120 -8.88 7.03 -0.12
C GLU A 120 -8.12 8.27 0.34
N LYS A 121 -7.03 8.64 -0.36
CA LYS A 121 -6.22 9.81 -0.03
C LYS A 121 -6.82 11.12 -0.53
N ASN A 122 -7.46 11.11 -1.70
CA ASN A 122 -8.14 12.26 -2.27
C ASN A 122 -9.38 11.82 -3.05
N PRO A 123 -10.57 11.80 -2.43
CA PRO A 123 -11.81 11.35 -3.07
C PRO A 123 -12.23 12.20 -4.27
N ASN A 124 -11.85 13.48 -4.29
CA ASN A 124 -12.25 14.44 -5.33
C ASN A 124 -11.20 14.59 -6.44
N ILE A 125 -10.23 13.67 -6.51
CA ILE A 125 -9.20 13.72 -7.54
C ILE A 125 -9.79 13.37 -8.90
N GLU A 126 -9.49 14.18 -9.92
CA GLU A 126 -9.86 13.84 -11.29
C GLU A 126 -9.19 12.54 -11.73
N ILE A 127 -9.92 11.71 -12.45
CA ILE A 127 -9.38 10.45 -13.00
C ILE A 127 -8.15 10.75 -13.88
N PRO A 128 -6.98 10.17 -13.58
CA PRO A 128 -5.78 10.41 -14.37
C PRO A 128 -5.95 9.95 -15.82
N ASP A 129 -5.36 10.67 -16.78
CA ASP A 129 -5.49 10.35 -18.22
C ASP A 129 -5.05 8.90 -18.55
N SER A 130 -4.02 8.40 -17.87
CA SER A 130 -3.53 7.03 -18.01
C SER A 130 -4.58 5.97 -17.64
N VAL A 131 -5.41 6.26 -16.63
CA VAL A 131 -6.53 5.42 -16.18
C VAL A 131 -7.74 5.63 -17.09
N LYS A 132 -8.08 6.89 -17.39
CA LYS A 132 -9.22 7.30 -18.22
C LYS A 132 -9.19 6.71 -19.63
N ASN A 133 -8.01 6.62 -20.23
CA ASN A 133 -7.81 6.10 -21.58
C ASN A 133 -8.02 4.57 -21.67
N ASN A 134 -8.07 3.86 -20.53
CA ASN A 134 -8.36 2.45 -20.48
C ASN A 134 -9.78 2.21 -19.95
N LYS A 135 -10.67 1.65 -20.80
CA LYS A 135 -12.08 1.42 -20.45
C LYS A 135 -12.28 0.57 -19.19
N GLU A 136 -11.46 -0.47 -18.99
CA GLU A 136 -11.57 -1.35 -17.83
C GLU A 136 -11.12 -0.63 -16.55
N LEU A 137 -10.02 0.12 -16.61
CA LEU A 137 -9.52 0.88 -15.46
C LEU A 137 -10.44 2.05 -15.11
N ALA A 138 -11.02 2.73 -16.09
CA ALA A 138 -12.02 3.76 -15.87
C ALA A 138 -13.29 3.20 -15.21
N GLN A 139 -13.72 1.99 -15.58
CA GLN A 139 -14.82 1.31 -14.90
C GLN A 139 -14.46 0.96 -13.45
N CYS A 140 -13.25 0.45 -13.21
CA CYS A 140 -12.75 0.19 -11.85
C CYS A 140 -12.73 1.47 -11.00
N TRP A 141 -12.24 2.58 -11.56
CA TRP A 141 -12.23 3.89 -10.90
C TRP A 141 -13.62 4.32 -10.44
N ASN A 142 -14.58 4.38 -11.38
CA ASN A 142 -15.94 4.80 -11.07
C ASN A 142 -16.62 3.87 -10.06
N ALA A 143 -16.34 2.56 -10.13
CA ALA A 143 -16.83 1.61 -9.14
C ALA A 143 -16.21 1.84 -7.75
N CYS A 144 -14.93 2.18 -7.65
CA CYS A 144 -14.28 2.52 -6.39
C CYS A 144 -14.80 3.84 -5.81
N GLU A 145 -14.99 4.85 -6.65
CA GLU A 145 -15.52 6.17 -6.26
C GLU A 145 -16.94 6.07 -5.69
N ALA A 146 -17.85 5.37 -6.39
CA ALA A 146 -19.22 5.15 -5.91
C ALA A 146 -19.28 4.36 -4.59
N ASN A 147 -18.30 3.50 -4.32
CA ASN A 147 -18.19 2.78 -3.05
C ASN A 147 -17.56 3.63 -1.94
N ASN A 148 -16.85 4.71 -2.28
CA ASN A 148 -16.25 5.65 -1.33
C ASN A 148 -17.30 6.68 -0.82
N GLU A 149 -18.30 7.01 -1.64
CA GLU A 149 -19.46 7.84 -1.25
C GLU A 149 -20.28 7.23 -0.09
N GLY A 150 -20.14 5.92 0.17
CA GLY A 150 -20.77 5.23 1.30
C GLY A 150 -20.21 5.60 2.69
N TRP A 151 -19.13 6.37 2.79
CA TRP A 151 -18.56 6.85 4.06
C TRP A 151 -19.00 8.26 4.46
N GLU A 152 -19.70 9.01 3.60
CA GLU A 152 -20.18 10.36 3.92
C GLU A 152 -21.39 10.42 4.88
N LEU A 153 -21.89 9.27 5.38
CA LEU A 153 -22.91 9.25 6.43
C LEU A 153 -22.38 8.88 7.83
N ALA A 154 -21.06 8.82 8.02
CA ALA A 154 -20.45 8.62 9.34
C ALA A 154 -19.63 9.83 9.81
N THR A 155 -20.17 11.05 9.69
CA THR A 155 -19.69 12.22 10.43
C THR A 155 -20.82 12.89 11.22
N THR A 156 -21.19 12.26 12.34
CA THR A 156 -21.68 12.91 13.56
C THR A 156 -21.29 11.99 14.73
N ASN A 157 -20.84 12.39 15.90
CA ASN A 157 -20.50 13.66 16.51
C ASN A 157 -19.57 13.32 17.70
N THR A 158 -18.87 14.34 18.18
CA THR A 158 -18.36 14.47 19.56
C THR A 158 -19.13 13.64 20.60
N GLU A 159 -18.42 12.90 21.46
CA GLU A 159 -18.59 13.03 22.91
C GLU A 159 -17.53 12.27 23.71
N THR A 160 -16.71 13.05 24.41
CA THR A 160 -16.11 12.67 25.68
C THR A 160 -17.21 12.23 26.65
N GLN A 161 -17.25 10.95 27.04
CA GLN A 161 -17.56 10.50 28.40
C GLN A 161 -17.08 9.05 28.55
N VAL A 162 -15.98 8.87 29.28
CA VAL A 162 -15.66 7.59 29.91
C VAL A 162 -16.58 7.48 31.13
N VAL A 163 -17.74 6.84 30.98
CA VAL A 163 -18.53 6.40 32.14
C VAL A 163 -18.90 4.94 31.97
N SER A 164 -18.37 4.16 32.91
CA SER A 164 -18.58 2.74 33.10
C SER A 164 -20.05 2.44 33.41
N VAL A 165 -20.66 1.48 32.72
CA VAL A 165 -21.87 0.81 33.22
C VAL A 165 -21.68 -0.71 33.14
N GLN A 166 -21.57 -1.30 34.33
CA GLN A 166 -21.53 -2.73 34.57
C GLN A 166 -22.86 -3.35 34.14
N LYS A 167 -22.81 -4.47 33.40
CA LYS A 167 -24.00 -5.28 33.10
C LYS A 167 -24.40 -6.05 34.36
N ALA A 168 -25.45 -5.59 35.02
CA ALA A 168 -26.14 -6.35 36.05
C ALA A 168 -26.82 -7.58 35.41
N ASN A 169 -26.25 -8.76 35.63
CA ASN A 169 -26.94 -10.01 35.33
C ASN A 169 -27.94 -10.30 36.45
N LYS A 170 -29.23 -10.03 36.20
CA LYS A 170 -30.34 -10.69 36.89
C LYS A 170 -31.25 -11.32 35.85
N SER A 171 -31.17 -12.64 35.76
CA SER A 171 -32.32 -13.47 35.38
C SER A 171 -32.22 -14.77 36.15
N SER A 172 -32.92 -14.79 37.29
CA SER A 172 -33.34 -15.98 38.00
C SER A 172 -34.22 -16.83 37.08
N CYS A 173 -33.85 -18.10 36.89
CA CYS A 173 -34.73 -19.10 36.33
C CYS A 173 -35.08 -20.08 37.45
N SER A 174 -36.33 -20.04 37.90
CA SER A 174 -36.91 -21.04 38.81
C SER A 174 -37.36 -22.23 37.96
N ILE A 175 -36.92 -23.43 38.30
CA ILE A 175 -37.54 -24.68 37.85
C ILE A 175 -38.33 -25.22 39.05
N GLN A 176 -39.62 -25.45 38.79
CA GLN A 176 -40.55 -26.17 39.65
C GLN A 176 -40.41 -27.67 39.40
#